data_AF-A0A2A5WWT9-F1
#
_entry.id   AF-A0A2A5WWT9-F1
#
_cell.length_a   1.000
_cell.length_b   1.000
_cell.length_c   1.000
_cell.angle_alpha   90.00
_cell.angle_beta   90.00
_cell.angle_gamma   90.00
#
_symmetry.space_group_name_H-M   'P 1'
#
loop_
_entity.id
_entity.type
_entity.pdbx_description
1 polymer ?
#
loop_
_entity_poly.entity_id
_entity_poly.type
_entity_poly.pdbx_seq_one_letter_code
_entity_poly.pdbx_strand_id
1 'polypeptide(L)'
;MDVSAREAVLTGASIPTLMYEYRGVLPTRDSSVGSGAGASYMLETSTGTIGLNVLTRAQWRMLCSFLDRADIADDPCYATINWSTPDERLEEIRSAFQEALAGRAVEELFHAAAKARVSFGLVPDLKAITELLPHEERGFFTQLDHPVAGEVSVPGFPLCRPPWTRNLIGRRSSVNTRRRCAVHSTLNQGSRIWTNLIQNSD
;
A
#
# COMPACT_ATOMS: atom_id res chain seq x y z
N MET A 1 -18.77 -11.91 14.04
CA MET A 1 -17.41 -12.01 14.63
C MET A 1 -17.13 -10.68 15.30
N ASP A 2 -16.69 -10.72 16.54
CA ASP A 2 -16.17 -9.55 17.26
C ASP A 2 -14.67 -9.45 16.94
N VAL A 3 -14.20 -8.27 16.55
CA VAL A 3 -12.79 -8.01 16.21
C VAL A 3 -12.41 -6.69 16.85
N SER A 4 -11.50 -6.74 17.82
CA SER A 4 -10.99 -5.54 18.45
C SER A 4 -9.96 -4.83 17.56
N ALA A 5 -9.88 -3.49 17.69
CA ALA A 5 -8.84 -2.73 17.00
C ALA A 5 -7.42 -3.22 17.38
N ARG A 6 -7.23 -3.72 18.60
CA ARG A 6 -5.96 -4.28 19.07
C ARG A 6 -5.57 -5.54 18.31
N GLU A 7 -6.51 -6.48 18.11
CA GLU A 7 -6.25 -7.70 17.33
C GLU A 7 -5.92 -7.37 15.86
N ALA A 8 -6.62 -6.40 15.27
CA ALA A 8 -6.33 -5.94 13.92
C ALA A 8 -4.91 -5.35 13.80
N VAL A 9 -4.50 -4.53 14.77
CA VAL A 9 -3.14 -3.94 14.80
C VAL A 9 -2.07 -5.02 15.01
N LEU A 10 -2.28 -5.96 15.95
CA LEU A 10 -1.34 -7.05 16.19
C LEU A 10 -1.15 -7.94 14.96
N THR A 11 -2.21 -8.16 14.17
CA THR A 11 -2.12 -8.90 12.90
C THR A 11 -1.20 -8.17 11.90
N GLY A 12 -1.29 -6.84 11.82
CA GLY A 12 -0.41 -6.03 10.96
C GLY A 12 1.03 -5.94 11.46
N ALA A 13 1.26 -6.09 12.77
CA ALA A 13 2.58 -6.02 13.41
C ALA A 13 3.26 -7.41 13.58
N SER A 14 2.86 -8.40 12.79
CA SER A 14 3.36 -9.77 12.91
C SER A 14 4.89 -9.88 12.83
N ILE A 15 5.55 -9.14 11.92
CA ILE A 15 7.01 -9.20 11.76
C ILE A 15 7.75 -8.73 13.02
N PRO A 16 7.46 -7.54 13.59
CA PRO A 16 8.03 -7.12 14.86
C PRO A 16 7.82 -8.10 16.02
N THR A 17 6.63 -8.68 16.13
CA THR A 17 6.32 -9.68 17.18
C THR A 17 7.16 -10.94 17.00
N LEU A 18 7.29 -11.45 15.78
CA LEU A 18 8.12 -12.62 15.48
C LEU A 18 9.60 -12.38 15.78
N MET A 19 10.12 -11.17 15.49
CA MET A 19 11.51 -10.81 15.83
C MET A 19 11.76 -10.88 17.35
N TYR A 20 10.81 -10.39 18.15
CA TYR A 20 10.91 -10.47 19.60
C TYR A 20 10.82 -11.91 20.11
N GLU A 21 9.83 -12.69 19.65
CA GLU A 21 9.60 -14.07 20.12
C GLU A 21 10.73 -15.03 19.75
N TYR A 22 11.19 -15.00 18.50
CA TYR A 22 12.17 -15.98 17.99
C TYR A 22 13.62 -15.53 18.15
N ARG A 23 13.90 -14.22 18.17
CA ARG A 23 15.27 -13.70 18.26
C ARG A 23 15.55 -12.94 19.55
N GLY A 24 14.54 -12.67 20.38
CA GLY A 24 14.69 -11.81 21.56
C GLY A 24 15.03 -10.35 21.21
N VAL A 25 14.88 -9.96 19.94
CA VAL A 25 15.25 -8.63 19.45
C VAL A 25 14.01 -7.75 19.46
N LEU A 26 14.07 -6.64 20.20
CA LEU A 26 13.05 -5.60 20.14
C LEU A 26 13.39 -4.64 18.99
N PRO A 27 12.63 -4.65 17.87
CA PRO A 27 12.92 -3.76 16.76
C PRO A 27 12.72 -2.30 17.18
N THR A 28 13.69 -1.46 16.87
CA THR A 28 13.59 -0.01 17.04
C THR A 28 13.11 0.64 15.75
N ARG A 29 12.80 1.94 15.82
CA ARG A 29 12.49 2.71 14.62
C ARG A 29 13.78 2.94 13.84
N ASP A 30 14.00 2.13 12.82
CA ASP A 30 14.99 2.38 11.78
C ASP A 30 14.26 2.70 10.48
N SER A 31 14.51 3.90 9.95
CA SER A 31 13.92 4.38 8.71
C SER A 31 14.81 4.13 7.49
N SER A 32 16.09 3.87 7.73
CA SER A 32 17.12 3.92 6.68
C SER A 32 17.30 2.56 6.03
N VAL A 33 17.15 1.48 6.80
CA VAL A 33 17.23 0.12 6.30
C VAL A 33 15.82 -0.45 6.36
N GLY A 34 15.35 -1.13 5.29
CA GLY A 34 14.11 -1.90 5.33
C GLY A 34 14.09 -2.91 6.48
N SER A 35 13.05 -3.74 6.59
CA SER A 35 12.82 -4.68 7.72
C SER A 35 13.87 -5.80 7.93
N GLY A 36 15.14 -5.58 7.61
CA GLY A 36 16.29 -6.47 7.81
C GLY A 36 16.48 -7.50 6.70
N ALA A 37 15.64 -7.49 5.67
CA ALA A 37 15.62 -8.50 4.61
C ALA A 37 16.58 -8.21 3.45
N GLY A 38 17.13 -7.00 3.36
CA GLY A 38 18.04 -6.59 2.30
C GLY A 38 18.25 -5.08 2.24
N ALA A 39 18.90 -4.62 1.17
CA ALA A 39 19.09 -3.22 0.90
C ALA A 39 17.76 -2.59 0.47
N SER A 40 17.11 -1.90 1.40
CA SER A 40 15.94 -1.09 1.09
C SER A 40 16.16 0.31 1.62
N TYR A 41 16.22 1.28 0.73
CA TYR A 41 16.44 2.68 1.06
C TYR A 41 15.38 3.55 0.38
N MET A 42 15.07 4.67 1.01
CA MET A 42 14.37 5.78 0.35
C MET A 42 15.44 6.83 0.02
N LEU A 43 15.61 7.14 -1.27
CA LEU A 43 16.63 8.07 -1.75
C LEU A 43 15.96 9.25 -2.44
N GLU A 44 16.53 10.43 -2.23
CA GLU A 44 16.05 11.65 -2.86
C GLU A 44 16.68 11.80 -4.24
N THR A 45 15.89 12.23 -5.21
CA THR A 45 16.36 12.58 -6.56
C THR A 45 16.09 14.07 -6.81
N SER A 46 16.49 14.59 -7.97
CA SER A 46 16.30 16.01 -8.30
C SER A 46 14.84 16.47 -8.26
N THR A 47 13.88 15.57 -8.54
CA THR A 47 12.46 15.90 -8.70
C THR A 47 11.53 15.19 -7.70
N GLY A 48 12.05 14.31 -6.84
CA GLY A 48 11.25 13.57 -5.86
C GLY A 48 11.96 12.36 -5.25
N THR A 49 11.26 11.60 -4.42
CA THR A 49 11.81 10.44 -3.71
C THR A 49 11.61 9.13 -4.48
N ILE A 50 12.60 8.25 -4.45
CA ILE A 50 12.51 6.90 -5.01
C ILE A 50 12.81 5.85 -3.92
N GLY A 51 11.98 4.82 -3.86
CA GLY A 51 12.20 3.66 -3.00
C GLY A 51 12.95 2.58 -3.76
N LEU A 52 14.04 2.06 -3.20
CA LEU A 52 14.74 0.90 -3.73
C LEU A 52 14.50 -0.31 -2.82
N ASN A 53 14.38 -1.49 -3.40
CA ASN A 53 14.27 -2.73 -2.63
C ASN A 53 14.99 -3.88 -3.31
N VAL A 54 16.04 -4.38 -2.65
CA VAL A 54 16.90 -5.45 -3.13
C VAL A 54 17.07 -6.51 -2.06
N LEU A 55 16.65 -7.74 -2.38
CA LEU A 55 16.63 -8.86 -1.42
C LEU A 55 17.63 -9.96 -1.77
N THR A 56 18.10 -10.02 -3.01
CA THR A 56 19.00 -11.08 -3.48
C THR A 56 20.35 -10.51 -3.89
N ARG A 57 21.41 -11.32 -3.77
CA ARG A 57 22.77 -10.93 -4.21
C ARG A 57 22.85 -10.63 -5.70
N ALA A 58 22.02 -11.29 -6.52
CA ALA A 58 21.95 -11.02 -7.95
C ALA A 58 21.35 -9.63 -8.22
N GLN A 59 20.23 -9.30 -7.57
CA GLN A 59 19.64 -7.96 -7.64
C GLN A 59 20.58 -6.88 -7.10
N TRP A 60 21.37 -7.19 -6.06
CA TRP A 60 22.38 -6.27 -5.51
C TRP A 60 23.43 -5.89 -6.55
N ARG A 61 24.03 -6.88 -7.22
CA ARG A 61 24.98 -6.64 -8.31
C ARG A 61 24.37 -5.86 -9.46
N MET A 62 23.12 -6.17 -9.83
CA MET A 62 22.41 -5.42 -10.88
C MET A 62 22.19 -3.96 -10.50
N LEU A 63 21.79 -3.68 -9.26
CA LEU A 63 21.63 -2.32 -8.74
C LEU A 63 22.96 -1.56 -8.76
N CYS A 64 24.01 -2.14 -8.20
CA CYS A 64 25.35 -1.56 -8.19
C CYS A 64 25.86 -1.27 -9.60
N SER A 65 25.66 -2.20 -10.54
CA SER A 65 26.02 -1.98 -11.95
C SER A 65 25.18 -0.88 -12.61
N PHE A 66 23.90 -0.74 -12.25
CA PHE A 66 23.02 0.29 -12.81
C PHE A 66 23.35 1.70 -12.29
N LEU A 67 23.87 1.80 -11.07
CA LEU A 67 24.29 3.06 -10.45
C LEU A 67 25.76 3.42 -10.76
N ASP A 68 26.43 2.69 -11.65
CA ASP A 68 27.87 2.82 -11.92
C ASP A 68 28.70 2.75 -10.63
N ARG A 69 28.32 1.83 -9.74
CA ARG A 69 28.93 1.54 -8.44
C ARG A 69 29.19 0.05 -8.24
N ALA A 70 29.73 -0.59 -9.28
CA ALA A 70 30.11 -2.01 -9.21
C ALA A 70 31.21 -2.27 -8.17
N ASP A 71 32.01 -1.26 -7.84
CA ASP A 71 32.99 -1.25 -6.76
C ASP A 71 32.38 -1.69 -5.42
N ILE A 72 31.19 -1.19 -5.08
CA ILE A 72 30.48 -1.55 -3.84
C ILE A 72 30.05 -3.02 -3.84
N ALA A 73 29.69 -3.58 -4.99
CA ALA A 73 29.26 -4.98 -5.08
C ALA A 73 30.42 -5.98 -4.98
N ASP A 74 31.62 -5.57 -5.39
CA ASP A 74 32.81 -6.41 -5.43
C ASP A 74 33.69 -6.25 -4.18
N ASP A 75 33.47 -5.20 -3.37
CA ASP A 75 34.17 -5.00 -2.11
C ASP A 75 33.85 -6.10 -1.08
N PRO A 76 34.87 -6.84 -0.58
CA PRO A 76 34.71 -7.82 0.49
C PRO A 76 34.13 -7.24 1.78
N CYS A 77 34.34 -5.96 2.05
CA CYS A 77 33.82 -5.24 3.21
C CYS A 77 32.29 -5.20 3.22
N TYR A 78 31.68 -5.02 2.04
CA TYR A 78 30.22 -4.95 1.91
C TYR A 78 29.58 -6.33 1.69
N ALA A 79 30.36 -7.36 1.33
CA ALA A 79 29.88 -8.72 1.12
C ALA A 79 29.35 -9.43 2.40
N THR A 80 29.75 -8.97 3.58
CA THR A 80 29.38 -9.55 4.89
C THR A 80 28.42 -8.69 5.70
N ILE A 81 27.79 -7.69 5.07
CA ILE A 81 26.82 -6.82 5.74
C ILE A 81 25.64 -7.62 6.28
N ASN A 82 25.31 -7.35 7.55
CA ASN A 82 24.07 -7.79 8.16
C ASN A 82 23.04 -6.67 8.07
N TRP A 83 22.07 -6.81 7.16
CA TRP A 83 20.99 -5.84 6.99
C TRP A 83 20.04 -5.74 8.19
N SER A 84 20.06 -6.72 9.11
CA SER A 84 19.24 -6.69 10.33
C SER A 84 19.88 -5.89 11.48
N THR A 85 21.17 -5.58 11.39
CA THR A 85 21.89 -4.80 12.41
C THR A 85 22.50 -3.57 11.74
N PRO A 86 21.98 -2.37 12.00
CA PRO A 86 22.49 -1.16 11.39
C PRO A 86 23.97 -0.95 11.72
N ASP A 87 24.77 -0.66 10.70
CA ASP A 87 26.22 -0.46 10.78
C ASP A 87 26.59 0.78 9.94
N GLU A 88 27.71 1.44 10.24
CA GLU A 88 28.19 2.65 9.56
C GLU A 88 28.33 2.42 8.04
N ARG A 89 28.71 1.20 7.63
CA ARG A 89 28.78 0.75 6.23
C ARG A 89 27.46 0.91 5.46
N LEU A 90 26.31 0.78 6.14
CA LEU A 90 25.00 0.95 5.49
C LEU A 90 24.74 2.41 5.10
N GLU A 91 25.27 3.34 5.90
CA GLU A 91 25.15 4.76 5.66
C GLU A 91 26.11 5.23 4.55
N GLU A 92 27.32 4.66 4.51
CA GLU A 92 28.26 4.85 3.38
C GLU A 92 27.64 4.45 2.05
N ILE A 93 27.05 3.25 1.99
CA ILE A 93 26.32 2.75 0.82
C ILE A 93 25.19 3.69 0.44
N ARG A 94 24.39 4.13 1.43
CA ARG A 94 23.28 5.05 1.21
C ARG A 94 23.76 6.37 0.62
N SER A 95 24.84 6.94 1.14
CA SER A 95 25.45 8.17 0.63
C SER A 95 25.96 7.99 -0.81
N ALA A 96 26.65 6.90 -1.09
CA ALA A 96 27.17 6.61 -2.43
C ALA A 96 26.03 6.47 -3.46
N PHE A 97 24.92 5.82 -3.09
CA PHE A 97 23.74 5.72 -3.94
C PHE A 97 23.02 7.07 -4.08
N GLN A 98 22.92 7.84 -3.00
CA GLN A 98 22.34 9.18 -3.03
C GLN A 98 23.09 10.10 -3.99
N GLU A 99 24.42 10.07 -3.97
CA GLU A 99 25.28 10.82 -4.90
C GLU A 99 25.07 10.39 -6.36
N ALA A 100 24.96 9.08 -6.61
CA ALA A 100 24.72 8.55 -7.95
C ALA A 100 23.36 8.97 -8.53
N LEU A 101 22.38 9.31 -7.67
CA LEU A 101 21.01 9.66 -8.04
C LEU A 101 20.72 11.16 -8.08
N ALA A 102 21.54 12.01 -7.44
CA ALA A 102 21.26 13.42 -7.20
C ALA A 102 20.94 14.25 -8.46
N GLY A 103 21.44 13.84 -9.63
CA GLY A 103 21.23 14.54 -10.90
C GLY A 103 20.14 13.97 -11.82
N ARG A 104 19.45 12.88 -11.44
CA ARG A 104 18.47 12.23 -12.32
C ARG A 104 17.04 12.60 -11.94
N ALA A 105 16.16 12.68 -12.94
CA ALA A 105 14.72 12.85 -12.72
C ALA A 105 14.11 11.50 -12.31
N VAL A 106 13.15 11.54 -11.38
CA VAL A 106 12.58 10.33 -10.76
C VAL A 106 11.87 9.42 -11.77
N GLU A 107 11.16 9.99 -12.74
CA GLU A 107 10.41 9.23 -13.76
C GLU A 107 11.36 8.56 -14.77
N GLU A 108 12.36 9.30 -15.26
CA GLU A 108 13.38 8.77 -16.17
C GLU A 108 14.14 7.62 -15.50
N LEU A 109 14.52 7.80 -14.23
CA LEU A 109 15.19 6.80 -13.43
C LEU A 109 14.33 5.55 -13.25
N PHE A 110 13.04 5.71 -12.93
CA PHE A 110 12.11 4.59 -12.77
C PHE A 110 11.94 3.80 -14.07
N HIS A 111 11.77 4.48 -15.21
CA HIS A 111 11.64 3.81 -16.50
C HIS A 111 12.96 3.16 -16.96
N ALA A 112 14.11 3.79 -16.71
CA ALA A 112 15.41 3.21 -17.00
C ALA A 112 15.66 1.96 -16.14
N ALA A 113 15.34 2.01 -14.86
CA ALA A 113 15.47 0.87 -13.96
C ALA A 113 14.54 -0.28 -14.33
N ALA A 114 13.29 0.00 -14.71
CA ALA A 114 12.35 -1.01 -15.18
C ALA A 114 12.91 -1.77 -16.40
N LYS A 115 13.54 -1.06 -17.36
CA LYS A 115 14.23 -1.67 -18.51
C LYS A 115 15.43 -2.52 -18.07
N ALA A 116 16.18 -2.05 -17.08
CA ALA A 116 17.33 -2.77 -16.50
C ALA A 116 16.92 -3.91 -15.54
N ARG A 117 15.61 -4.12 -15.31
CA ARG A 117 15.06 -5.09 -14.34
C ARG A 117 15.55 -4.85 -12.91
N VAL A 118 15.78 -3.59 -12.55
CA VAL A 118 16.10 -3.16 -11.19
C VAL A 118 14.84 -2.66 -10.51
N SER A 119 14.60 -3.16 -9.29
CA SER A 119 13.40 -2.87 -8.51
C SER A 119 13.47 -1.50 -7.83
N PHE A 120 12.97 -0.48 -8.51
CA PHE A 120 12.64 0.79 -7.90
C PHE A 120 11.13 1.00 -7.86
N GLY A 121 10.65 1.71 -6.83
CA GLY A 121 9.29 2.16 -6.68
C GLY A 121 9.24 3.69 -6.61
N LEU A 122 8.33 4.29 -7.36
CA LEU A 122 8.04 5.71 -7.23
C LEU A 122 7.38 6.00 -5.88
N VAL A 123 7.79 7.09 -5.22
CA VAL A 123 7.15 7.60 -4.02
C VAL A 123 6.44 8.92 -4.38
N PRO A 124 5.22 8.84 -4.92
CA PRO A 124 4.44 10.02 -5.30
C PRO A 124 3.92 10.79 -4.08
N ASP A 125 3.74 12.10 -4.24
CA ASP A 125 2.98 12.92 -3.30
C ASP A 125 1.47 12.61 -3.36
N LEU A 126 0.71 13.00 -2.33
CA LEU A 126 -0.74 12.74 -2.21
C LEU A 126 -1.53 13.18 -3.45
N LYS A 127 -1.18 14.32 -4.05
CA LYS A 127 -1.82 14.77 -5.29
C LYS A 127 -1.49 13.85 -6.46
N ALA A 128 -0.20 13.56 -6.65
CA ALA A 128 0.28 12.71 -7.73
C ALA A 128 -0.24 11.27 -7.65
N ILE A 129 -0.51 10.74 -6.45
CA ILE A 129 -1.13 9.41 -6.24
C ILE A 129 -2.46 9.32 -6.98
N THR A 130 -3.27 10.37 -6.99
CA THR A 130 -4.59 10.31 -7.65
C THR A 130 -4.50 10.31 -9.17
N GLU A 131 -3.38 10.77 -9.72
CA GLU A 131 -3.12 11.00 -11.15
C GLU A 131 -2.17 9.93 -11.74
N LEU A 132 -1.83 8.88 -10.98
CA LEU A 132 -0.96 7.81 -11.49
C LEU A 132 -1.66 7.01 -12.60
N LEU A 133 -0.95 6.79 -13.71
CA LEU A 133 -1.44 6.03 -14.87
C LEU A 133 -2.08 4.67 -14.49
N PRO A 134 -1.49 3.83 -13.62
CA PRO A 134 -2.13 2.57 -13.22
C PRO A 134 -3.45 2.73 -12.45
N HIS A 135 -3.67 3.86 -11.78
CA HIS A 135 -4.94 4.17 -11.10
C HIS A 135 -6.00 4.64 -12.09
N GLU A 136 -5.62 5.42 -13.10
CA GLU A 136 -6.51 5.84 -14.18
C GLU A 136 -6.96 4.65 -15.04
N GLU A 137 -6.03 3.83 -15.53
CA GLU A 137 -6.31 2.69 -16.43
C GLU A 137 -7.30 1.69 -15.83
N ARG A 138 -7.25 1.49 -14.51
CA ARG A 138 -8.13 0.57 -13.78
C ARG A 138 -9.40 1.22 -13.24
N GLY A 139 -9.57 2.53 -13.41
CA GLY A 139 -10.65 3.30 -12.79
C GLY A 139 -10.67 3.15 -11.27
N PHE A 140 -9.50 3.27 -10.63
CA PHE A 140 -9.37 3.03 -9.19
C PHE A 140 -10.16 4.04 -8.37
N PHE A 141 -10.10 5.31 -8.71
CA PHE A 141 -10.90 6.35 -8.09
C PHE A 141 -12.24 6.47 -8.80
N THR A 142 -13.31 6.54 -8.02
CA THR A 142 -14.67 6.64 -8.53
C THR A 142 -15.39 7.83 -7.92
N GLN A 143 -16.23 8.48 -8.71
CA GLN A 143 -17.04 9.60 -8.27
C GLN A 143 -18.24 9.10 -7.47
N LEU A 144 -18.35 9.56 -6.23
CA LEU A 144 -19.46 9.28 -5.34
C LEU A 144 -20.23 10.58 -5.09
N ASP A 145 -21.51 10.59 -5.47
CA ASP A 145 -22.46 11.63 -5.09
C ASP A 145 -22.88 11.45 -3.62
N HIS A 146 -22.31 12.26 -2.74
CA HIS A 146 -22.60 12.28 -1.31
C HIS A 146 -23.67 13.34 -0.99
N PRO A 147 -24.71 12.99 -0.21
CA PRO A 147 -25.85 13.88 0.08
C PRO A 147 -25.53 15.16 0.90
N VAL A 148 -24.26 15.39 1.25
CA VAL A 148 -23.82 16.53 2.08
C VAL A 148 -22.55 17.14 1.48
N ALA A 149 -21.57 16.30 1.16
CA ALA A 149 -20.30 16.73 0.57
C ALA A 149 -20.35 16.94 -0.96
N GLY A 150 -21.48 16.64 -1.62
CA GLY A 150 -21.59 16.72 -3.08
C GLY A 150 -20.82 15.60 -3.78
N GLU A 151 -20.30 15.87 -4.97
CA GLU A 151 -19.50 14.91 -5.73
C GLU A 151 -18.08 14.80 -5.14
N VAL A 152 -17.73 13.60 -4.64
CA VAL A 152 -16.43 13.33 -4.01
C VAL A 152 -15.78 12.13 -4.68
N SER A 153 -14.49 12.28 -5.03
CA SER A 153 -13.67 11.16 -5.50
C SER A 153 -13.25 10.27 -4.33
N VAL A 154 -13.58 8.99 -4.41
CA VAL A 154 -13.24 8.01 -3.36
C VAL A 154 -12.48 6.83 -3.97
N PRO A 155 -11.53 6.23 -3.23
CA PRO A 155 -10.88 5.01 -3.68
C PRO A 155 -11.93 3.90 -3.82
N GLY A 156 -11.90 3.25 -4.98
CA GLY A 156 -12.76 2.13 -5.33
C GLY A 156 -12.33 0.84 -4.67
N PHE A 157 -12.86 -0.28 -5.18
CA PHE A 157 -12.51 -1.58 -4.63
C PHE A 157 -11.06 -1.96 -5.01
N PRO A 158 -10.22 -2.38 -4.04
CA PRO A 158 -8.80 -2.59 -4.27
C PRO A 158 -8.49 -3.79 -5.16
N LEU A 159 -9.42 -4.73 -5.31
CA LEU A 159 -9.25 -5.90 -6.18
C LEU A 159 -9.92 -5.67 -7.53
N CYS A 160 -9.32 -6.17 -8.60
CA CYS A 160 -9.94 -6.16 -9.91
C CYS A 160 -11.25 -6.97 -9.86
N ARG A 161 -12.35 -6.32 -10.23
CA ARG A 161 -13.68 -6.94 -10.23
C ARG A 161 -13.99 -7.49 -11.62
N PRO A 162 -14.55 -8.72 -11.71
CA PRO A 162 -15.06 -9.20 -12.98
C PRO A 162 -16.20 -8.29 -13.47
N PRO A 163 -16.40 -8.16 -14.79
CA PRO A 163 -17.26 -7.12 -15.40
C PRO A 163 -18.68 -7.05 -14.84
N TRP A 164 -19.25 -8.18 -14.42
CA TRP A 164 -20.62 -8.30 -13.90
C TRP A 164 -20.83 -7.77 -12.47
N THR A 165 -19.80 -7.29 -11.77
CA THR A 165 -19.91 -6.77 -10.38
C THR A 165 -19.69 -5.26 -10.25
N ARG A 166 -19.61 -4.54 -11.38
CA ARG A 166 -19.20 -3.12 -11.44
C ARG A 166 -20.20 -2.14 -10.81
N ASN A 167 -21.49 -2.49 -10.70
CA ASN A 167 -22.56 -1.59 -10.25
C ASN A 167 -22.92 -1.66 -8.75
N LEU A 168 -22.10 -2.30 -7.91
CA LEU A 168 -22.43 -2.52 -6.48
C LEU A 168 -21.90 -1.44 -5.52
N ILE A 169 -21.32 -0.34 -6.02
CA ILE A 169 -21.04 0.82 -5.17
C ILE A 169 -22.37 1.55 -4.96
N GLY A 170 -23.19 0.97 -4.08
CA GLY A 170 -24.47 1.54 -3.73
C GLY A 170 -24.28 2.95 -3.17
N ARG A 171 -25.14 3.89 -3.61
CA ARG A 171 -25.25 5.21 -3.00
C ARG A 171 -25.28 5.03 -1.48
N ARG A 172 -24.36 5.66 -0.74
CA ARG A 172 -24.47 5.76 0.71
C ARG A 172 -25.69 6.63 0.99
N SER A 173 -26.83 5.99 1.18
CA SER A 173 -28.04 6.65 1.66
C SER A 173 -27.70 7.35 2.97
N SER A 174 -28.07 8.62 3.11
CA SER A 174 -27.90 9.33 4.37
C SER A 174 -28.57 8.53 5.50
N VAL A 175 -28.02 8.63 6.72
CA VAL A 175 -28.43 7.88 7.91
C VAL A 175 -29.96 7.93 8.14
N ASN A 176 -30.63 8.97 7.63
CA ASN A 176 -32.07 9.18 7.80
C ASN A 176 -32.95 8.51 6.73
N THR A 177 -32.43 8.22 5.53
CA THR A 177 -33.27 7.70 4.42
C THR A 177 -33.61 6.20 4.57
N ARG A 178 -32.70 5.41 5.18
CA ARG A 178 -32.92 3.95 5.37
C ARG A 178 -33.88 3.60 6.50
N ARG A 179 -33.98 4.42 7.56
CA ARG A 179 -34.89 4.13 8.68
C ARG A 179 -36.36 4.15 8.25
N ARG A 180 -36.75 5.00 7.30
CA ARG A 180 -38.14 5.04 6.80
C ARG A 180 -38.45 3.97 5.76
N CYS A 181 -37.57 3.72 4.79
CA CYS A 181 -37.91 2.81 3.69
C CYS A 181 -37.81 1.32 4.08
N ALA A 182 -36.79 0.92 4.84
CA ALA A 182 -36.59 -0.51 5.16
C ALA A 182 -37.58 -1.04 6.22
N VAL A 183 -37.97 -0.18 7.17
CA VAL A 183 -38.88 -0.54 8.26
C VAL A 183 -40.35 -0.49 7.81
N HIS A 184 -40.71 0.45 6.93
CA HIS A 184 -42.11 0.62 6.51
C HIS A 184 -42.57 -0.43 5.47
N SER A 185 -41.66 -0.96 4.63
CA SER A 185 -42.03 -2.00 3.66
C SER A 185 -42.13 -3.41 4.27
N THR A 186 -41.32 -3.73 5.28
CA THR A 186 -41.31 -5.04 5.93
C THR A 186 -42.39 -5.18 7.01
N LEU A 187 -42.66 -4.12 7.79
CA LEU A 187 -43.75 -4.17 8.78
C LEU A 187 -45.15 -4.19 8.14
N ASN A 188 -45.34 -3.52 7.00
CA ASN A 188 -46.64 -3.43 6.35
C ASN A 188 -47.01 -4.70 5.54
N GLN A 189 -46.03 -5.56 5.24
CA GLN A 189 -46.29 -6.91 4.73
C GLN A 189 -46.67 -7.88 5.87
N GLY A 190 -46.04 -7.75 7.05
CA GLY A 190 -46.38 -8.55 8.23
C GLY A 190 -47.80 -8.27 8.76
N SER A 191 -48.24 -7.01 8.80
CA SER A 191 -49.58 -6.67 9.30
C SER A 191 -50.71 -7.20 8.41
N ARG A 192 -50.55 -7.15 7.08
CA ARG A 192 -51.56 -7.65 6.11
C ARG A 192 -51.71 -9.18 6.10
N ILE A 193 -50.66 -9.92 6.46
CA ILE A 193 -50.72 -11.39 6.54
C ILE A 193 -51.50 -11.82 7.79
N TRP A 194 -51.33 -11.11 8.92
CA TRP A 194 -52.06 -11.40 10.15
C TRP A 194 -53.54 -11.01 10.10
N THR A 195 -53.93 -9.95 9.39
CA THR A 195 -55.35 -9.56 9.30
C THR A 195 -56.17 -10.54 8.44
N ASN A 196 -55.57 -11.13 7.40
CA ASN A 196 -56.26 -12.09 6.51
C ASN A 196 -56.38 -13.51 7.10
N LEU A 197 -55.58 -13.85 8.10
CA LEU A 197 -55.65 -15.14 8.82
C LEU A 197 -56.76 -15.15 9.88
N ILE A 198 -57.13 -13.99 10.43
CA ILE A 198 -58.20 -13.86 11.45
C ILE A 198 -59.59 -13.76 10.80
N GLN A 199 -59.69 -13.33 9.53
CA GLN A 199 -60.97 -13.22 8.81
C GLN A 199 -61.43 -14.51 8.09
N ASN A 200 -60.62 -15.58 8.08
CA ASN A 200 -60.95 -16.86 7.41
C ASN A 200 -61.04 -18.03 8.40
N SER A 201 -61.23 -17.76 9.69
CA SER A 201 -61.36 -18.77 10.75
C SER A 201 -62.72 -18.72 11.45
N ASP A 202 -63.78 -18.47 10.68
CA ASP A 202 -65.19 -18.76 11.03
C ASP A 202 -65.79 -19.68 9.97
#